data_AF-A0A7K2ZWH7-F1
#
_entry.id   AF-A0A7K2ZWH7-F1
#
_cell.length_a   1.000
_cell.length_b   1.000
_cell.length_c   1.000
_cell.angle_alpha   90.00
_cell.angle_beta   90.00
_cell.angle_gamma   90.00
#
_symmetry.space_group_name_H-M   'P 1'
#
loop_
_entity.id
_entity.type
_entity.pdbx_description
1 polymer ?
#
loop_
_entity_poly.entity_id
_entity_poly.type
_entity_poly.pdbx_seq_one_letter_code
_entity_poly.pdbx_strand_id
1 'polypeptide(L)'
;MTSQTSQTAQRPTQDRPLRVLAAMSGGVDSAVAAARAAEAGHDVTGVHLALSANPQSFRTGARGCCTIEDSRDARRAADVIGIPFYVWDLADRFREDVVEDFVAEYEAGRTPNPCLRCNEKIKFAALLDKALALGFDAVCTGHYAQVVVDGNGDRELHRATDMAKDQSYVLGVLDDRQLAHAMFPLGDTETTKDEIRAEAERRGLAVAKKPDSHDICFIADGDTQGFLAARLGKSEGDIVDESGAKLGTHEGAYGYTIGQRKGLRIGTPAADGKPRYVLDISPVDNTVTVGPAAALDVTALTAIKPRWCGTAPSGPGTYTAQLRAHGGETEVTAELVDDELRVSFTEPVRGVAPGQAIVLYDGTRVVGSATIATTARATAVA
;
A
#
# COMPACT_ATOMS: atom_id res chain seq x y z
N MET A 1 4.59 57.90 -3.04
CA MET A 1 5.48 56.88 -2.44
C MET A 1 4.91 56.51 -1.08
N THR A 2 4.01 55.55 -1.05
CA THR A 2 3.37 55.03 0.17
C THR A 2 3.69 53.54 0.21
N SER A 3 4.74 53.18 0.93
CA SER A 3 5.16 51.80 1.16
C SER A 3 4.20 51.15 2.16
N GLN A 4 3.31 50.29 1.67
CA GLN A 4 2.59 49.33 2.52
C GLN A 4 3.57 48.22 2.92
N THR A 5 3.94 48.21 4.18
CA THR A 5 4.65 47.10 4.83
C THR A 5 3.66 45.93 4.96
N SER A 6 3.88 44.90 4.14
CA SER A 6 3.20 43.61 4.27
C SER A 6 3.64 42.96 5.58
N GLN A 7 2.71 42.80 6.53
CA GLN A 7 2.90 41.96 7.71
C GLN A 7 2.81 40.50 7.27
N THR A 8 3.96 39.85 7.10
CA THR A 8 4.05 38.39 7.11
C THR A 8 3.59 37.89 8.47
N ALA A 9 2.42 37.24 8.52
CA ALA A 9 1.95 36.54 9.70
C ALA A 9 2.89 35.36 9.99
N GLN A 10 3.86 35.57 10.89
CA GLN A 10 4.61 34.47 11.50
C GLN A 10 3.64 33.61 12.32
N ARG A 11 3.44 32.37 11.87
CA ARG A 11 2.75 31.33 12.66
C ARG A 11 3.67 30.90 13.81
N PRO A 12 3.13 30.53 14.98
CA PRO A 12 3.94 30.15 16.13
C PRO A 12 4.68 28.84 15.84
N THR A 13 5.96 28.79 16.19
CA THR A 13 6.71 27.56 16.43
C THR A 13 5.91 26.68 17.39
N GLN A 14 5.79 25.38 17.10
CA GLN A 14 5.01 24.41 17.87
C GLN A 14 5.59 24.24 19.30
N ASP A 15 5.22 25.15 20.20
CA ASP A 15 5.73 25.24 21.58
C ASP A 15 4.88 24.39 22.57
N ARG A 16 3.96 23.56 22.07
CA ARG A 16 3.18 22.63 22.89
C ARG A 16 3.32 21.18 22.41
N PRO A 17 3.29 20.20 23.34
CA PRO A 17 3.07 18.81 23.00
C PRO A 17 1.86 18.64 22.07
N LEU A 18 2.04 17.87 21.00
CA LEU A 18 0.95 17.40 20.16
C LEU A 18 0.15 16.33 20.90
N ARG A 19 -1.17 16.30 20.68
CA ARG A 19 -2.03 15.17 21.04
C ARG A 19 -1.99 14.17 19.89
N VAL A 20 -1.40 13.01 20.12
CA VAL A 20 -1.10 12.03 19.07
C VAL A 20 -1.90 10.76 19.30
N LEU A 21 -2.64 10.33 18.29
CA LEU A 21 -3.30 9.03 18.28
C LEU A 21 -2.39 8.02 17.58
N ALA A 22 -1.79 7.10 18.32
CA ALA A 22 -0.91 6.06 17.78
C ALA A 22 -1.71 4.81 17.37
N ALA A 23 -1.72 4.49 16.07
CA ALA A 23 -2.31 3.26 15.55
C ALA A 23 -1.39 2.07 15.82
N MET A 24 -1.79 1.21 16.76
CA MET A 24 -0.99 0.10 17.27
C MET A 24 -1.56 -1.23 16.75
N SER A 25 -0.86 -1.85 15.79
CA SER A 25 -1.28 -3.11 15.16
C SER A 25 -0.97 -4.35 15.98
N GLY A 26 -0.31 -4.21 17.14
CA GLY A 26 0.22 -5.35 17.90
C GLY A 26 1.55 -5.90 17.36
N GLY A 27 2.13 -5.23 16.35
CA GLY A 27 3.47 -5.49 15.83
C GLY A 27 4.54 -4.56 16.44
N VAL A 28 5.81 -4.95 16.28
CA VAL A 28 6.97 -4.26 16.85
C VAL A 28 7.08 -2.81 16.38
N ASP A 29 6.92 -2.55 15.08
CA ASP A 29 7.09 -1.20 14.51
C ASP A 29 6.10 -0.20 15.10
N SER A 30 4.82 -0.58 15.18
CA SER A 30 3.79 0.29 15.73
C SER A 30 3.98 0.59 17.22
N ALA A 31 4.53 -0.36 17.99
CA ALA A 31 4.83 -0.17 19.40
C ALA A 31 6.05 0.74 19.60
N VAL A 32 7.12 0.54 18.83
CA VAL A 32 8.32 1.40 18.89
C VAL A 32 7.98 2.81 18.42
N ALA A 33 7.19 2.97 17.36
CA ALA A 33 6.73 4.27 16.89
C ALA A 33 5.95 5.03 17.98
N ALA A 34 4.98 4.38 18.63
CA ALA A 34 4.22 4.97 19.73
C ALA A 34 5.12 5.38 20.90
N ALA A 35 6.10 4.52 21.23
CA ALA A 35 7.03 4.77 22.32
C ALA A 35 7.97 5.95 22.03
N ARG A 36 8.50 6.06 20.80
CA ARG A 36 9.29 7.21 20.35
C ARG A 36 8.48 8.52 20.37
N ALA A 37 7.22 8.48 19.93
CA ALA A 37 6.35 9.65 19.99
C ALA A 37 6.11 10.13 21.44
N ALA A 38 5.96 9.19 22.39
CA ALA A 38 5.79 9.51 23.80
C ALA A 38 7.09 10.10 24.41
N GLU A 39 8.25 9.53 24.07
CA GLU A 39 9.57 10.03 24.52
C GLU A 39 9.91 11.41 23.94
N ALA A 40 9.42 11.73 22.74
CA ALA A 40 9.49 13.07 22.16
C ALA A 40 8.63 14.10 22.93
N GLY A 41 7.91 13.68 23.98
CA GLY A 41 7.14 14.55 24.88
C GLY A 41 5.73 14.84 24.40
N HIS A 42 5.19 14.07 23.46
CA HIS A 42 3.80 14.22 22.98
C HIS A 42 2.79 13.55 23.94
N ASP A 43 1.55 14.04 23.93
CA ASP A 43 0.42 13.41 24.62
C ASP A 43 -0.12 12.28 23.74
N VAL A 44 0.43 11.08 23.92
CA VAL A 44 0.14 9.91 23.08
C VAL A 44 -0.99 9.08 23.67
N THR A 45 -1.98 8.75 22.85
CA THR A 45 -3.00 7.72 23.12
C THR A 45 -2.89 6.63 22.08
N GLY A 46 -2.81 5.37 22.52
CA GLY A 46 -2.82 4.21 21.64
C GLY A 46 -4.24 3.83 21.18
N VAL A 47 -4.35 3.33 19.96
CA VAL A 47 -5.58 2.71 19.46
C VAL A 47 -5.26 1.48 18.63
N HIS A 48 -6.01 0.41 18.86
CA HIS A 48 -6.04 -0.75 17.96
C HIS A 48 -7.34 -0.75 17.16
N LEU A 49 -7.23 -1.03 15.86
CA LEU A 49 -8.37 -1.12 14.96
C LEU A 49 -8.82 -2.58 14.85
N ALA A 50 -10.01 -2.87 15.36
CA ALA A 50 -10.67 -4.14 15.08
C ALA A 50 -11.28 -4.06 13.67
N LEU A 51 -10.62 -4.68 12.70
CA LEU A 51 -11.03 -4.68 11.28
C LEU A 51 -11.74 -5.97 10.85
N SER A 52 -11.87 -6.94 11.76
CA SER A 52 -12.51 -8.22 11.48
C SER A 52 -13.91 -8.29 12.08
N ALA A 53 -14.92 -8.55 11.23
CA ALA A 53 -16.31 -8.74 11.66
C ALA A 53 -16.53 -10.05 12.43
N ASN A 54 -15.59 -11.00 12.36
CA ASN A 54 -15.70 -12.28 13.06
C ASN A 54 -14.40 -12.62 13.81
N PRO A 55 -14.06 -11.91 14.89
CA PRO A 55 -12.77 -12.04 15.56
C PRO A 55 -12.52 -13.44 16.17
N GLN A 56 -13.56 -14.29 16.28
CA GLN A 56 -13.45 -15.66 16.77
C GLN A 56 -13.05 -16.70 15.70
N SER A 57 -13.24 -16.40 14.40
CA SER A 57 -12.89 -17.33 13.30
C SER A 57 -11.41 -17.33 12.93
N PHE A 58 -10.60 -16.45 13.51
CA PHE A 58 -9.16 -16.29 13.20
C PHE A 58 -8.25 -17.04 14.19
N ARG A 59 -8.72 -18.15 14.78
CA ARG A 59 -7.99 -18.90 15.81
C ARG A 59 -6.74 -19.66 15.34
N THR A 60 -6.27 -19.45 14.12
CA THR A 60 -5.09 -20.14 13.58
C THR A 60 -4.25 -19.22 12.70
N GLY A 61 -3.06 -18.86 13.19
CA GLY A 61 -1.98 -18.31 12.38
C GLY A 61 -1.72 -16.81 12.60
N ALA A 62 -0.51 -16.50 13.06
CA ALA A 62 0.00 -15.15 13.35
C ALA A 62 0.27 -14.30 12.09
N ARG A 63 -0.60 -14.34 11.07
CA ARG A 63 -0.33 -13.73 9.75
C ARG A 63 -1.09 -12.44 9.43
N GLY A 64 -2.04 -12.02 10.27
CA GLY A 64 -2.77 -10.75 10.15
C GLY A 64 -2.43 -9.74 11.25
N CYS A 65 -2.81 -8.47 11.08
CA CYS A 65 -2.53 -7.36 12.01
C CYS A 65 -3.74 -6.91 12.86
N CYS A 66 -4.84 -7.68 12.83
CA CYS A 66 -6.15 -7.27 13.36
C CYS A 66 -6.88 -8.41 14.11
N THR A 67 -6.12 -9.29 14.78
CA THR A 67 -6.68 -10.37 15.60
C THR A 67 -6.90 -9.94 17.06
N ILE A 68 -7.64 -10.75 17.83
CA ILE A 68 -7.77 -10.55 19.29
C ILE A 68 -6.39 -10.59 19.97
N GLU A 69 -5.49 -11.43 19.48
CA GLU A 69 -4.12 -11.54 20.02
C GLU A 69 -3.34 -10.25 19.76
N ASP A 70 -3.43 -9.69 18.55
CA ASP A 70 -2.82 -8.41 18.20
C ASP A 70 -3.33 -7.26 19.08
N SER A 71 -4.64 -7.22 19.33
CA SER A 71 -5.22 -6.22 20.24
C SER A 71 -4.66 -6.33 21.65
N ARG A 72 -4.47 -7.56 22.16
CA ARG A 72 -3.87 -7.81 23.49
C ARG A 72 -2.40 -7.42 23.53
N ASP A 73 -1.65 -7.71 22.47
CA ASP A 73 -0.25 -7.32 22.36
C ASP A 73 -0.09 -5.80 22.30
N ALA A 74 -0.95 -5.12 21.54
CA ALA A 74 -1.00 -3.68 21.47
C ALA A 74 -1.35 -3.04 22.82
N ARG A 75 -2.32 -3.62 23.56
CA ARG A 75 -2.63 -3.21 24.94
C ARG A 75 -1.41 -3.33 25.86
N ARG A 76 -0.75 -4.49 25.88
CA ARG A 76 0.42 -4.72 26.73
C ARG A 76 1.55 -3.74 26.39
N ALA A 77 1.78 -3.48 25.11
CA ALA A 77 2.75 -2.49 24.67
C ALA A 77 2.39 -1.09 25.19
N ALA A 78 1.12 -0.69 25.09
CA ALA A 78 0.65 0.59 25.63
C ALA A 78 0.83 0.70 27.16
N ASP A 79 0.56 -0.39 27.90
CA ASP A 79 0.76 -0.44 29.35
C ASP A 79 2.24 -0.26 29.73
N VAL A 80 3.17 -0.87 28.97
CA VAL A 80 4.62 -0.71 29.17
C VAL A 80 5.08 0.72 28.83
N ILE A 81 4.55 1.32 27.77
CA ILE A 81 4.86 2.70 27.39
C ILE A 81 4.26 3.71 28.39
N GLY A 82 3.18 3.34 29.08
CA GLY A 82 2.47 4.20 30.03
C GLY A 82 1.45 5.13 29.38
N ILE A 83 0.85 4.72 28.24
CA ILE A 83 -0.12 5.53 27.48
C ILE A 83 -1.55 4.99 27.59
N PRO A 84 -2.59 5.85 27.55
CA PRO A 84 -3.98 5.39 27.43
C PRO A 84 -4.16 4.57 26.15
N PHE A 85 -5.06 3.60 26.17
CA PHE A 85 -5.32 2.78 24.98
C PHE A 85 -6.77 2.35 24.82
N TYR A 86 -7.24 2.39 23.57
CA TYR A 86 -8.59 2.02 23.16
C TYR A 86 -8.60 0.99 22.04
N VAL A 87 -9.72 0.30 21.87
CA VAL A 87 -9.99 -0.53 20.70
C VAL A 87 -11.18 0.08 19.97
N TRP A 88 -11.03 0.36 18.69
CA TRP A 88 -12.10 0.89 17.85
C TRP A 88 -12.50 -0.13 16.81
N ASP A 89 -13.80 -0.37 16.71
CA ASP A 89 -14.38 -1.18 15.67
C ASP A 89 -14.51 -0.36 14.38
N LEU A 90 -13.85 -0.82 13.32
CA LEU A 90 -13.99 -0.30 11.96
C LEU A 90 -14.23 -1.47 10.98
N ALA A 91 -14.76 -2.60 11.45
CA ALA A 91 -14.92 -3.81 10.66
C ALA A 91 -15.86 -3.61 9.47
N ASP A 92 -16.96 -2.88 9.65
CA ASP A 92 -17.92 -2.61 8.57
C ASP A 92 -17.29 -1.77 7.45
N ARG A 93 -16.61 -0.67 7.83
CA ARG A 93 -15.88 0.18 6.86
C ARG A 93 -14.76 -0.59 6.17
N PHE A 94 -14.02 -1.41 6.90
CA PHE A 94 -12.96 -2.22 6.30
C PHE A 94 -13.50 -3.25 5.31
N ARG A 95 -14.61 -3.91 5.65
CA ARG A 95 -15.29 -4.82 4.72
C ARG A 95 -15.68 -4.08 3.45
N GLU A 96 -16.41 -2.98 3.58
CA GLU A 96 -16.95 -2.21 2.45
C GLU A 96 -15.86 -1.56 1.59
N ASP A 97 -14.93 -0.83 2.21
CA ASP A 97 -13.96 0.00 1.50
C ASP A 97 -12.69 -0.73 1.07
N VAL A 98 -12.41 -1.92 1.62
CA VAL A 98 -11.17 -2.69 1.34
C VAL A 98 -11.47 -4.08 0.82
N VAL A 99 -12.33 -4.85 1.49
CA VAL A 99 -12.56 -6.26 1.11
C VAL A 99 -13.46 -6.37 -0.12
N GLU A 100 -14.58 -5.64 -0.15
CA GLU A 100 -15.49 -5.68 -1.31
C GLU A 100 -14.86 -5.00 -2.54
N ASP A 101 -14.08 -3.92 -2.37
CA ASP A 101 -13.27 -3.32 -3.44
C ASP A 101 -12.26 -4.34 -4.01
N PHE A 102 -11.55 -5.06 -3.13
CA PHE A 102 -10.62 -6.12 -3.54
C PHE A 102 -11.33 -7.21 -4.37
N VAL A 103 -12.49 -7.69 -3.93
CA VAL A 103 -13.25 -8.70 -4.67
C VAL A 103 -13.74 -8.17 -6.02
N ALA A 104 -14.28 -6.94 -6.06
CA ALA A 104 -14.79 -6.32 -7.29
C ALA A 104 -13.68 -6.06 -8.32
N GLU A 105 -12.48 -5.68 -7.90
CA GLU A 105 -11.33 -5.50 -8.79
C GLU A 105 -10.89 -6.83 -9.42
N TYR A 106 -10.85 -7.92 -8.65
CA TYR A 106 -10.55 -9.26 -9.16
C TYR A 106 -11.65 -9.79 -10.10
N GLU A 107 -12.92 -9.57 -9.77
CA GLU A 107 -14.04 -9.89 -10.64
C GLU A 107 -13.92 -9.17 -12.00
N ALA A 108 -13.41 -7.94 -11.99
CA ALA A 108 -13.14 -7.16 -13.18
C ALA A 108 -11.78 -7.47 -13.85
N GLY A 109 -11.09 -8.56 -13.47
CA GLY A 109 -9.85 -9.03 -14.09
C GLY A 109 -8.61 -8.19 -13.76
N ARG A 110 -8.71 -7.31 -12.75
CA ARG A 110 -7.62 -6.45 -12.28
C ARG A 110 -6.97 -7.05 -11.03
N THR A 111 -5.73 -6.65 -10.76
CA THR A 111 -5.01 -7.09 -9.56
C THR A 111 -4.85 -5.92 -8.59
N PRO A 112 -5.72 -5.78 -7.58
CA PRO A 112 -5.68 -4.67 -6.62
C PRO A 112 -4.55 -4.82 -5.59
N ASN A 113 -4.23 -3.72 -4.91
CA ASN A 113 -3.40 -3.72 -3.70
C ASN A 113 -4.24 -3.29 -2.47
N PRO A 114 -4.68 -4.24 -1.61
CA PRO A 114 -5.56 -3.92 -0.49
C PRO A 114 -4.87 -3.08 0.60
N CYS A 115 -3.53 -3.13 0.70
CA CYS A 115 -2.79 -2.33 1.68
C CYS A 115 -2.84 -0.84 1.34
N LEU A 116 -2.77 -0.48 0.05
CA LEU A 116 -2.96 0.90 -0.39
C LEU A 116 -4.38 1.38 -0.07
N ARG A 117 -5.40 0.58 -0.38
CA ARG A 117 -6.81 0.91 -0.08
C ARG A 117 -7.04 1.09 1.43
N CYS A 118 -6.46 0.21 2.26
CA CYS A 118 -6.54 0.31 3.72
C CYS A 118 -5.87 1.58 4.26
N ASN A 119 -4.67 1.93 3.78
CA ASN A 119 -4.03 3.19 4.19
C ASN A 119 -4.88 4.40 3.77
N GLU A 120 -5.41 4.39 2.55
CA GLU A 120 -6.27 5.46 2.02
C GLU A 120 -7.56 5.64 2.82
N LYS A 121 -8.37 4.57 2.95
CA LYS A 121 -9.76 4.64 3.43
C LYS A 121 -9.89 4.43 4.93
N ILE A 122 -9.00 3.65 5.52
CA ILE A 122 -9.12 3.23 6.92
C ILE A 122 -8.16 4.03 7.81
N LYS A 123 -6.84 3.93 7.60
CA LYS A 123 -5.86 4.55 8.51
C LYS A 123 -5.81 6.07 8.41
N PHE A 124 -5.86 6.63 7.20
CA PHE A 124 -5.71 8.07 7.00
C PHE A 124 -6.99 8.78 6.55
N ALA A 125 -8.10 8.07 6.36
CA ALA A 125 -9.43 8.68 6.30
C ALA A 125 -10.23 8.38 7.56
N ALA A 126 -10.80 7.17 7.72
CA ALA A 126 -11.70 6.87 8.84
C ALA A 126 -11.08 7.10 10.24
N LEU A 127 -9.86 6.63 10.47
CA LEU A 127 -9.15 6.82 11.74
C LEU A 127 -8.76 8.29 11.94
N LEU A 128 -8.20 8.95 10.92
CA LEU A 128 -7.81 10.36 11.02
C LEU A 128 -9.02 11.27 11.27
N ASP A 129 -10.12 11.11 10.54
CA ASP A 129 -11.34 11.90 10.74
C ASP A 129 -11.87 11.76 12.17
N LYS A 130 -11.88 10.54 12.70
CA LYS A 130 -12.27 10.26 14.09
C LYS A 130 -11.28 10.84 15.10
N ALA A 131 -9.98 10.79 14.81
CA ALA A 131 -8.94 11.38 15.66
C ALA A 131 -9.11 12.90 15.76
N LEU A 132 -9.25 13.59 14.64
CA LEU A 132 -9.45 15.04 14.58
C LEU A 132 -10.73 15.46 15.31
N ALA A 133 -11.83 14.72 15.11
CA ALA A 133 -13.10 14.99 15.81
C ALA A 133 -13.00 14.85 17.34
N LEU A 134 -12.07 14.02 17.85
CA LEU A 134 -11.79 13.85 19.28
C LEU A 134 -10.70 14.82 19.79
N GLY A 135 -10.21 15.72 18.93
CA GLY A 135 -9.23 16.75 19.27
C GLY A 135 -7.79 16.26 19.32
N PHE A 136 -7.46 15.16 18.64
CA PHE A 136 -6.06 14.80 18.38
C PHE A 136 -5.51 15.70 17.26
N ASP A 137 -4.22 16.03 17.36
CA ASP A 137 -3.51 16.86 16.38
C ASP A 137 -2.90 16.00 15.25
N ALA A 138 -2.57 14.74 15.51
CA ALA A 138 -1.91 13.86 14.54
C ALA A 138 -2.23 12.36 14.76
N VAL A 139 -2.06 11.57 13.70
CA VAL A 139 -2.06 10.10 13.72
C VAL A 139 -0.64 9.59 13.54
N CYS A 140 -0.16 8.84 14.52
CA CYS A 140 1.13 8.17 14.48
C CYS A 140 0.96 6.72 14.03
N THR A 141 1.83 6.26 13.12
CA THR A 141 1.85 4.86 12.68
C THR A 141 3.29 4.35 12.62
N GLY A 142 3.45 3.02 12.66
CA GLY A 142 4.75 2.37 12.51
C GLY A 142 5.24 2.25 11.07
N HIS A 143 4.82 3.13 10.16
CA HIS A 143 5.32 3.06 8.79
C HIS A 143 6.71 3.67 8.66
N TYR A 144 7.53 3.06 7.80
CA TYR A 144 8.83 3.59 7.41
C TYR A 144 8.66 4.52 6.20
N ALA A 145 8.47 5.81 6.49
CA ALA A 145 8.47 6.90 5.53
C ALA A 145 8.73 8.20 6.29
N GLN A 146 9.10 9.27 5.60
CA GLN A 146 9.38 10.56 6.22
C GLN A 146 8.33 11.59 5.82
N VAL A 147 8.01 12.49 6.73
CA VAL A 147 7.24 13.70 6.41
C VAL A 147 8.16 14.88 6.63
N VAL A 148 8.54 15.54 5.54
CA VAL A 148 9.44 16.70 5.53
C VAL A 148 8.60 17.95 5.34
N VAL A 149 9.04 19.07 5.94
CA VAL A 149 8.43 20.38 5.68
C VAL A 149 9.31 21.10 4.66
N ASP A 150 8.72 21.51 3.54
CA ASP A 150 9.43 22.21 2.47
C ASP A 150 9.73 23.68 2.84
N GLY A 151 10.38 24.40 1.93
CA GLY A 151 10.70 25.83 2.14
C GLY A 151 9.48 26.76 2.24
N ASN A 152 8.30 26.32 1.79
CA ASN A 152 7.05 27.07 1.85
C ASN A 152 6.24 26.74 3.12
N GLY A 153 6.63 25.72 3.87
CA GLY A 153 5.92 25.24 5.04
C GLY A 153 4.90 24.13 4.74
N ASP A 154 4.86 23.63 3.51
CA ASP A 154 4.02 22.52 3.09
C ASP A 154 4.69 21.19 3.46
N ARG A 155 3.88 20.13 3.64
CA ARG A 155 4.39 18.81 4.04
C ARG A 155 4.54 17.91 2.82
N GLU A 156 5.71 17.31 2.69
CA GLU A 156 6.05 16.36 1.65
C GLU A 156 6.24 14.97 2.24
N LEU A 157 5.73 13.95 1.54
CA LEU A 157 6.03 12.56 1.86
C LEU A 157 7.35 12.18 1.18
N HIS A 158 8.26 11.59 1.94
CA HIS A 158 9.53 11.09 1.43
C HIS A 158 9.72 9.61 1.77
N ARG A 159 10.57 8.96 0.99
CA ARG A 159 11.09 7.62 1.29
C ARG A 159 11.73 7.57 2.68
N ALA A 160 11.70 6.40 3.30
CA ALA A 160 12.49 6.12 4.50
C ALA A 160 13.98 6.20 4.20
N THR A 161 14.79 6.40 5.24
CA THR A 161 16.26 6.35 5.09
C THR A 161 16.74 4.95 4.67
N ASP A 162 16.14 3.89 5.22
CA ASP A 162 16.40 2.51 4.80
C ASP A 162 15.43 2.07 3.68
N MET A 163 15.95 2.03 2.45
CA MET A 163 15.22 1.60 1.26
C MET A 163 14.69 0.16 1.34
N ALA A 164 15.31 -0.73 2.13
CA ALA A 164 14.83 -2.10 2.27
C ALA A 164 13.53 -2.20 3.08
N LYS A 165 13.25 -1.20 3.92
CA LYS A 165 12.05 -1.11 4.74
C LYS A 165 11.06 -0.05 4.25
N ASP A 166 11.42 0.74 3.24
CA ASP A 166 10.62 1.84 2.75
C ASP A 166 9.18 1.41 2.44
N GLN A 167 8.24 2.15 3.04
CA GLN A 167 6.80 1.95 2.89
C GLN A 167 6.12 3.16 2.24
N SER A 168 6.90 4.10 1.69
CA SER A 168 6.39 5.24 0.94
C SER A 168 5.44 4.83 -0.18
N TYR A 169 5.66 3.69 -0.85
CA TYR A 169 4.79 3.17 -1.91
C TYR A 169 3.34 2.99 -1.44
N VAL A 170 3.14 2.38 -0.27
CA VAL A 170 1.78 2.15 0.26
C VAL A 170 1.16 3.41 0.87
N LEU A 171 1.95 4.47 1.04
CA LEU A 171 1.54 5.79 1.53
C LEU A 171 1.41 6.84 0.43
N GLY A 172 1.80 6.54 -0.83
CA GLY A 172 1.63 7.47 -1.96
C GLY A 172 0.17 7.80 -2.31
N VAL A 173 -0.79 7.21 -1.59
CA VAL A 173 -2.22 7.50 -1.65
C VAL A 173 -2.64 8.68 -0.76
N LEU A 174 -1.75 9.19 0.09
CA LEU A 174 -2.06 10.28 1.00
C LEU A 174 -2.23 11.61 0.26
N ASP A 175 -3.16 12.42 0.73
CA ASP A 175 -3.32 13.81 0.30
C ASP A 175 -2.69 14.81 1.30
N ASP A 176 -2.66 16.09 0.94
CA ASP A 176 -2.08 17.17 1.75
C ASP A 176 -2.67 17.25 3.16
N ARG A 177 -3.99 17.08 3.28
CA ARG A 177 -4.69 17.12 4.56
C ARG A 177 -4.25 15.93 5.41
N GLN A 178 -4.16 14.74 4.82
CA GLN A 178 -3.74 13.54 5.52
C GLN A 178 -2.28 13.64 5.96
N LEU A 179 -1.39 14.15 5.10
CA LEU A 179 0.01 14.39 5.40
C LEU A 179 0.21 15.44 6.49
N ALA A 180 -0.61 16.50 6.52
CA ALA A 180 -0.60 17.55 7.55
C ALA A 180 -0.68 17.00 8.98
N HIS A 181 -1.32 15.84 9.14
CA HIS A 181 -1.61 15.18 10.41
C HIS A 181 -0.93 13.80 10.55
N ALA A 182 -0.05 13.42 9.63
CA ALA A 182 0.66 12.14 9.69
C ALA A 182 1.97 12.25 10.50
N MET A 183 2.27 11.21 11.28
CA MET A 183 3.52 11.08 12.02
C MET A 183 4.11 9.68 11.82
N PHE A 184 5.38 9.63 11.40
CA PHE A 184 6.12 8.39 11.10
C PHE A 184 7.46 8.36 11.86
N PRO A 185 7.46 8.01 13.16
CA PRO A 185 8.68 8.07 14.00
C PRO A 185 9.79 7.07 13.63
N LEU A 186 9.57 6.22 12.62
CA LEU A 186 10.54 5.25 12.13
C LEU A 186 11.18 5.65 10.78
N GLY A 187 10.73 6.76 10.18
CA GLY A 187 11.17 7.17 8.84
C GLY A 187 12.66 7.50 8.72
N ASP A 188 13.27 7.99 9.79
CA ASP A 188 14.68 8.38 9.88
C ASP A 188 15.60 7.21 10.30
N THR A 189 15.03 6.03 10.49
CA THR A 189 15.75 4.91 11.06
C THR A 189 16.61 4.21 10.01
N GLU A 190 17.93 4.39 10.12
CA GLU A 190 18.95 3.67 9.33
C GLU A 190 19.22 2.24 9.83
N THR A 191 18.51 1.82 10.87
CA THR A 191 18.81 0.58 11.58
C THR A 191 18.10 -0.61 10.94
N THR A 192 18.75 -1.77 11.01
CA THR A 192 18.23 -3.08 10.62
C THR A 192 16.98 -3.44 11.43
N LYS A 193 16.26 -4.46 10.96
CA LYS A 193 15.08 -4.97 11.69
C LYS A 193 15.45 -5.51 13.07
N ASP A 194 16.64 -6.09 13.21
CA ASP A 194 17.13 -6.61 14.48
C ASP A 194 17.39 -5.49 15.49
N GLU A 195 17.81 -4.31 15.02
CA GLU A 195 18.01 -3.15 15.89
C GLU A 195 16.70 -2.54 16.39
N ILE A 196 15.64 -2.52 15.56
CA ILE A 196 14.28 -2.14 16.01
C ILE A 196 13.75 -3.13 17.05
N ARG A 197 14.01 -4.43 16.87
CA ARG A 197 13.65 -5.45 17.86
C ARG A 197 14.46 -5.30 19.15
N ALA A 198 15.75 -5.01 19.06
CA ALA A 198 16.59 -4.74 20.21
C ALA A 198 16.14 -3.46 20.94
N GLU A 199 15.69 -2.43 20.21
CA GLU A 199 15.08 -1.23 20.78
C GLU A 199 13.79 -1.57 21.53
N ALA A 200 12.92 -2.38 20.94
CA ALA A 200 11.72 -2.87 21.60
C ALA A 200 12.05 -3.67 22.87
N GLU A 201 13.06 -4.54 22.84
CA GLU A 201 13.52 -5.31 24.00
C GLU A 201 14.07 -4.41 25.12
N ARG A 202 14.88 -3.40 24.79
CA ARG A 202 15.37 -2.40 25.76
C ARG A 202 14.24 -1.64 26.45
N ARG A 203 13.12 -1.41 25.75
CA ARG A 203 11.90 -0.78 26.27
C ARG A 203 11.00 -1.76 27.04
N GLY A 204 11.34 -3.05 27.11
CA GLY A 204 10.51 -4.08 27.74
C GLY A 204 9.28 -4.48 26.92
N LEU A 205 9.25 -4.18 25.62
CA LEU A 205 8.12 -4.49 24.74
C LEU A 205 8.17 -5.96 24.30
N ALA A 206 7.22 -6.76 24.77
CA ALA A 206 7.13 -8.20 24.48
C ALA A 206 6.98 -8.54 22.98
N VAL A 207 6.51 -7.58 22.17
CA VAL A 207 6.33 -7.72 20.72
C VAL A 207 7.64 -7.82 19.93
N ALA A 208 8.80 -7.57 20.56
CA ALA A 208 10.12 -7.65 19.93
C ALA A 208 10.40 -8.98 19.22
N LYS A 209 9.83 -10.09 19.71
CA LYS A 209 10.09 -11.45 19.19
C LYS A 209 9.05 -11.89 18.15
N LYS A 210 8.06 -11.06 17.85
CA LYS A 210 6.97 -11.42 16.94
C LYS A 210 7.45 -11.35 15.47
N PRO A 211 7.09 -12.35 14.65
CA PRO A 211 7.26 -12.25 13.20
C PRO A 211 6.43 -11.09 12.64
N ASP A 212 6.86 -10.55 11.50
CA ASP A 212 6.08 -9.51 10.81
C ASP A 212 4.95 -10.17 10.01
N SER A 213 3.89 -9.41 9.79
CA SER A 213 2.82 -9.76 8.87
C SER A 213 3.23 -9.36 7.45
N HIS A 214 3.41 -10.36 6.58
CA HIS A 214 3.81 -10.16 5.18
C HIS A 214 2.71 -10.56 4.18
N ASP A 215 1.52 -10.94 4.66
CA ASP A 215 0.40 -11.41 3.83
C ASP A 215 -0.79 -10.43 3.88
N ILE A 216 -1.76 -10.63 2.98
CA ILE A 216 -3.01 -9.86 2.97
C ILE A 216 -3.73 -10.10 4.31
N CYS A 217 -3.92 -9.04 5.09
CA CYS A 217 -4.31 -9.14 6.49
C CYS A 217 -5.65 -9.88 6.76
N PHE A 218 -6.56 -9.94 5.78
CA PHE A 218 -7.85 -10.62 5.89
C PHE A 218 -7.88 -12.03 5.27
N ILE A 219 -6.76 -12.50 4.70
CA ILE A 219 -6.60 -13.84 4.12
C ILE A 219 -5.56 -14.60 4.95
N ALA A 220 -6.02 -15.19 6.05
CA ALA A 220 -5.14 -15.68 7.13
C ALA A 220 -4.21 -16.85 6.73
N ASP A 221 -4.63 -17.68 5.79
CA ASP A 221 -3.86 -18.82 5.27
C ASP A 221 -3.00 -18.47 4.04
N GLY A 222 -3.12 -17.25 3.52
CA GLY A 222 -2.50 -16.79 2.29
C GLY A 222 -3.14 -17.35 1.01
N ASP A 223 -4.23 -18.11 1.11
CA ASP A 223 -4.92 -18.69 -0.05
C ASP A 223 -5.88 -17.69 -0.69
N THR A 224 -5.30 -16.74 -1.44
CA THR A 224 -6.09 -15.73 -2.17
C THR A 224 -7.04 -16.38 -3.18
N GLN A 225 -6.65 -17.52 -3.78
CA GLN A 225 -7.49 -18.24 -4.73
C GLN A 225 -8.71 -18.84 -4.06
N GLY A 226 -8.51 -19.53 -2.94
CA GLY A 226 -9.59 -20.08 -2.13
C GLY A 226 -10.53 -18.99 -1.61
N PHE A 227 -9.99 -17.86 -1.15
CA PHE A 227 -10.77 -16.71 -0.72
C PHE A 227 -11.68 -16.17 -1.81
N LEU A 228 -11.14 -15.92 -3.02
CA LEU A 228 -11.90 -15.43 -4.16
C LEU A 228 -12.94 -16.44 -4.63
N ALA A 229 -12.59 -17.74 -4.72
CA ALA A 229 -13.51 -18.80 -5.11
C ALA A 229 -14.70 -18.95 -4.15
N ALA A 230 -14.50 -18.71 -2.85
CA ALA A 230 -15.57 -18.73 -1.86
C ALA A 230 -16.56 -17.55 -1.99
N ARG A 231 -16.11 -16.42 -2.56
CA ARG A 231 -16.91 -15.20 -2.74
C ARG A 231 -17.58 -15.10 -4.11
N LEU A 232 -16.83 -15.39 -5.17
CA LEU A 232 -17.25 -15.24 -6.56
C LEU A 232 -17.83 -16.55 -7.15
N GLY A 233 -17.64 -17.67 -6.46
CA GLY A 233 -17.94 -18.99 -7.01
C GLY A 233 -16.90 -19.43 -8.04
N LYS A 234 -16.98 -20.69 -8.48
CA LYS A 234 -16.09 -21.23 -9.53
C LYS A 234 -16.78 -21.18 -10.88
N SER A 235 -16.03 -20.79 -11.91
CA SER A 235 -16.49 -20.79 -13.30
C SER A 235 -15.39 -21.31 -14.21
N GLU A 236 -15.63 -22.47 -14.84
CA GLU A 236 -14.65 -23.05 -15.75
C GLU A 236 -14.46 -22.17 -16.98
N GLY A 237 -13.20 -21.91 -17.34
CA GLY A 237 -12.82 -21.11 -18.50
C GLY A 237 -11.55 -21.62 -19.16
N ASP A 238 -11.21 -21.02 -20.30
CA ASP A 238 -10.15 -21.52 -21.17
C ASP A 238 -8.81 -20.80 -20.92
N ILE A 239 -7.73 -21.57 -20.91
CA ILE A 239 -6.37 -21.04 -21.01
C ILE A 239 -5.95 -21.14 -22.46
N VAL A 240 -5.66 -20.00 -23.10
CA VAL A 240 -5.32 -19.92 -24.53
C VAL A 240 -3.93 -19.32 -24.75
N ASP A 241 -3.31 -19.59 -25.89
CA ASP A 241 -2.13 -18.85 -26.33
C ASP A 241 -2.48 -17.56 -27.11
N GLU A 242 -1.47 -16.83 -27.55
CA GLU A 242 -1.62 -15.58 -28.34
C GLU A 242 -2.32 -15.79 -29.69
N SER A 243 -2.38 -17.02 -30.21
CA SER A 243 -3.12 -17.37 -31.43
C SER A 243 -4.58 -17.74 -31.16
N GLY A 244 -4.98 -17.82 -29.88
CA GLY A 244 -6.28 -18.30 -29.44
C GLY A 244 -6.37 -19.83 -29.34
N ALA A 245 -5.25 -20.56 -29.48
CA ALA A 245 -5.27 -22.01 -29.36
C ALA A 245 -5.42 -22.40 -27.88
N LYS A 246 -6.39 -23.27 -27.59
CA LYS A 246 -6.64 -23.77 -26.23
C LYS A 246 -5.50 -24.66 -25.76
N LEU A 247 -4.93 -24.31 -24.61
CA LEU A 247 -3.84 -25.04 -23.95
C LEU A 247 -4.31 -25.78 -22.70
N GLY A 248 -5.43 -25.38 -22.11
CA GLY A 248 -5.97 -25.95 -20.88
C GLY A 248 -7.25 -25.25 -20.42
N THR A 249 -7.63 -25.50 -19.17
CA THR A 249 -8.77 -24.88 -18.50
C THR A 249 -8.40 -24.41 -17.10
N HIS A 250 -9.22 -23.54 -16.54
CA HIS A 250 -9.11 -23.04 -15.17
C HIS A 250 -10.46 -22.99 -14.46
N GLU A 251 -10.47 -22.85 -13.13
CA GLU A 251 -11.71 -22.78 -12.33
C GLU A 251 -12.22 -21.36 -12.06
N GLY A 252 -11.55 -20.34 -12.62
CA GLY A 252 -12.01 -18.94 -12.62
C GLY A 252 -10.91 -17.97 -13.04
N ALA A 253 -11.20 -17.07 -13.97
CA ALA A 253 -10.21 -16.12 -14.50
C ALA A 253 -9.69 -15.13 -13.44
N TYR A 254 -10.53 -14.78 -12.45
CA TYR A 254 -10.17 -13.99 -11.26
C TYR A 254 -9.00 -14.61 -10.46
N GLY A 255 -8.73 -15.91 -10.69
CA GLY A 255 -7.64 -16.63 -10.06
C GLY A 255 -6.25 -16.31 -10.62
N TYR A 256 -6.14 -15.49 -11.65
CA TYR A 256 -4.87 -15.22 -12.31
C TYR A 256 -4.43 -13.78 -12.13
N THR A 257 -3.13 -13.56 -12.30
CA THR A 257 -2.51 -12.24 -12.27
C THR A 257 -1.58 -12.11 -13.45
N ILE A 258 -1.56 -10.94 -14.09
CA ILE A 258 -0.65 -10.65 -15.20
C ILE A 258 0.80 -10.91 -14.77
N GLY A 259 1.55 -11.64 -15.58
CA GLY A 259 2.91 -12.08 -15.29
C GLY A 259 3.02 -13.35 -14.42
N GLN A 260 1.91 -13.95 -14.01
CA GLN A 260 1.92 -15.22 -13.26
C GLN A 260 2.45 -16.37 -14.12
N ARG A 261 3.43 -17.11 -13.57
CA ARG A 261 3.99 -18.33 -14.19
C ARG A 261 3.46 -19.62 -13.56
N LYS A 262 3.35 -19.66 -12.24
CA LYS A 262 2.98 -20.87 -11.48
C LYS A 262 1.46 -21.05 -11.49
N GLY A 263 0.99 -22.29 -11.31
CA GLY A 263 -0.44 -22.57 -11.17
C GLY A 263 -1.24 -22.63 -12.47
N LEU A 264 -0.61 -22.40 -13.64
CA LEU A 264 -1.30 -22.49 -14.94
C LEU A 264 -1.71 -23.93 -15.31
N ARG A 265 -1.05 -24.95 -14.75
CA ARG A 265 -1.32 -26.39 -14.97
C ARG A 265 -1.51 -26.77 -16.45
N ILE A 266 -0.79 -26.10 -17.35
CA ILE A 266 -0.80 -26.40 -18.78
C ILE A 266 -0.12 -27.75 -18.98
N GLY A 267 -0.92 -28.76 -19.36
CA GLY A 267 -0.51 -30.17 -19.38
C GLY A 267 0.53 -30.52 -20.45
N THR A 268 0.71 -29.65 -21.44
CA THR A 268 1.66 -29.84 -22.54
C THR A 268 2.70 -28.72 -22.53
N PRO A 269 4.00 -29.03 -22.42
CA PRO A 269 5.05 -28.03 -22.59
C PRO A 269 4.90 -27.34 -23.94
N ALA A 270 5.18 -26.03 -23.98
CA ALA A 270 5.22 -25.31 -25.25
C ALA A 270 6.27 -25.91 -26.19
N ALA A 271 6.04 -25.79 -27.51
CA ALA A 271 6.93 -26.36 -28.52
C ALA A 271 8.39 -25.85 -28.42
N ASP A 272 8.58 -24.65 -27.86
CA ASP A 272 9.89 -24.03 -27.61
C ASP A 272 10.53 -24.43 -26.26
N GLY A 273 9.84 -25.24 -25.45
CA GLY A 273 10.28 -25.65 -24.11
C GLY A 273 10.32 -24.53 -23.06
N LYS A 274 9.90 -23.31 -23.40
CA LYS A 274 10.00 -22.14 -22.52
C LYS A 274 8.75 -21.99 -21.63
N PRO A 275 8.89 -21.46 -20.40
CA PRO A 275 7.76 -21.22 -19.53
C PRO A 275 6.78 -20.21 -20.13
N ARG A 276 5.49 -20.38 -19.81
CA ARG A 276 4.42 -19.45 -20.18
C ARG A 276 4.00 -18.60 -18.99
N TYR A 277 3.56 -17.39 -19.29
CA TYR A 277 3.14 -16.38 -18.32
C TYR A 277 1.77 -15.84 -18.73
N VAL A 278 0.92 -15.51 -17.77
CA VAL A 278 -0.36 -14.84 -18.02
C VAL A 278 -0.10 -13.46 -18.63
N LEU A 279 -0.54 -13.27 -19.88
CA LEU A 279 -0.42 -12.00 -20.59
C LEU A 279 -1.67 -11.14 -20.45
N ASP A 280 -2.84 -11.78 -20.40
CA ASP A 280 -4.14 -11.11 -20.39
C ASP A 280 -5.18 -11.94 -19.65
N ILE A 281 -6.17 -11.26 -19.09
CA ILE A 281 -7.30 -11.87 -18.38
C ILE A 281 -8.57 -11.19 -18.90
N SER A 282 -9.45 -11.95 -19.53
CA SER A 282 -10.78 -11.48 -19.94
C SER A 282 -11.85 -12.06 -19.01
N PRO A 283 -12.44 -11.25 -18.11
CA PRO A 283 -13.58 -11.68 -17.30
C PRO A 283 -14.82 -11.94 -18.15
N VAL A 284 -15.02 -11.16 -19.21
CA VAL A 284 -16.18 -11.26 -20.11
C VAL A 284 -16.20 -12.59 -20.84
N ASP A 285 -15.05 -13.00 -21.37
CA ASP A 285 -14.91 -14.27 -22.10
C ASP A 285 -14.48 -15.43 -21.18
N ASN A 286 -14.30 -15.16 -19.88
CA ASN A 286 -13.72 -16.07 -18.89
C ASN A 286 -12.48 -16.79 -19.42
N THR A 287 -11.54 -16.04 -19.99
CA THR A 287 -10.36 -16.56 -20.69
C THR A 287 -9.07 -15.99 -20.12
N VAL A 288 -8.06 -16.84 -20.00
CA VAL A 288 -6.70 -16.45 -19.59
C VAL A 288 -5.73 -16.68 -20.75
N THR A 289 -5.17 -15.60 -21.28
CA THR A 289 -4.20 -15.66 -22.37
C THR A 289 -2.80 -15.79 -21.79
N VAL A 290 -2.01 -16.75 -22.30
CA VAL A 290 -0.64 -16.98 -21.87
C VAL A 290 0.34 -16.93 -23.04
N GLY A 291 1.58 -16.56 -22.75
CA GLY A 291 2.62 -16.46 -23.77
C GLY A 291 4.03 -16.33 -23.19
N PRO A 292 5.01 -15.96 -24.04
CA PRO A 292 6.40 -15.82 -23.62
C PRO A 292 6.59 -14.59 -22.74
N ALA A 293 7.66 -14.59 -21.94
CA ALA A 293 7.96 -13.46 -21.05
C ALA A 293 8.12 -12.12 -21.79
N ALA A 294 8.62 -12.13 -23.04
CA ALA A 294 8.80 -10.92 -23.84
C ALA A 294 7.47 -10.21 -24.18
N ALA A 295 6.35 -10.95 -24.23
CA ALA A 295 5.04 -10.37 -24.49
C ALA A 295 4.45 -9.63 -23.27
N LEU A 296 5.14 -9.63 -22.12
CA LEU A 296 4.79 -8.87 -20.93
C LEU A 296 5.48 -7.50 -20.86
N ASP A 297 6.33 -7.17 -21.84
CA ASP A 297 7.08 -5.93 -21.85
C ASP A 297 6.14 -4.78 -22.22
N VAL A 298 6.09 -3.76 -21.39
CA VAL A 298 5.20 -2.60 -21.50
C VAL A 298 6.04 -1.35 -21.73
N THR A 299 5.64 -0.51 -22.69
CA THR A 299 6.34 0.73 -23.05
C THR A 299 5.62 1.98 -22.57
N ALA A 300 4.32 1.90 -22.28
CA ALA A 300 3.55 2.99 -21.70
C ALA A 300 2.34 2.46 -20.92
N LEU A 301 1.76 3.31 -20.07
CA LEU A 301 0.51 3.05 -19.38
C LEU A 301 -0.33 4.32 -19.22
N THR A 302 -1.61 4.13 -18.95
CA THR A 302 -2.48 5.17 -18.40
C THR A 302 -2.93 4.75 -17.00
N ALA A 303 -3.05 5.73 -16.11
CA ALA A 303 -3.49 5.52 -14.75
C ALA A 303 -4.56 6.55 -14.33
N ILE A 304 -5.55 6.07 -13.60
CA ILE A 304 -6.74 6.81 -13.19
C ILE A 304 -6.75 7.05 -11.67
N LYS A 305 -7.66 7.92 -11.23
CA LYS A 305 -7.84 8.28 -9.81
C LYS A 305 -6.52 8.80 -9.18
N PRO A 306 -5.85 9.78 -9.81
CA PRO A 306 -4.60 10.31 -9.27
C PRO A 306 -4.81 10.92 -7.89
N ARG A 307 -3.80 10.74 -7.05
CA ARG A 307 -3.70 11.25 -5.68
C ARG A 307 -2.32 11.87 -5.52
N TRP A 308 -2.26 13.07 -4.96
CA TRP A 308 -1.02 13.84 -4.89
C TRP A 308 -0.62 14.06 -3.44
N CYS A 309 0.64 13.74 -3.13
CA CYS A 309 1.28 13.96 -1.85
C CYS A 309 1.94 15.35 -1.87
N GLY A 310 1.13 16.39 -2.02
CA GLY A 310 1.56 17.76 -2.30
C GLY A 310 1.04 18.25 -3.65
N THR A 311 1.80 19.18 -4.23
CA THR A 311 1.46 19.78 -5.53
C THR A 311 1.52 18.74 -6.66
N ALA A 312 0.43 18.68 -7.43
CA ALA A 312 0.32 17.85 -8.62
C ALA A 312 1.29 18.29 -9.73
N PRO A 313 1.73 17.37 -10.61
CA PRO A 313 2.46 17.72 -11.83
C PRO A 313 1.67 18.71 -12.69
N SER A 314 2.31 19.79 -13.11
CA SER A 314 1.71 20.86 -13.93
C SER A 314 1.96 20.69 -15.45
N GLY A 315 2.70 19.66 -15.84
CA GLY A 315 3.05 19.34 -17.22
C GLY A 315 3.88 18.05 -17.31
N PRO A 316 4.39 17.72 -18.51
CA PRO A 316 5.24 16.56 -18.68
C PRO A 316 6.55 16.73 -17.88
N GLY A 317 6.94 15.69 -17.16
CA GLY A 317 8.17 15.66 -16.38
C GLY A 317 8.81 14.29 -16.35
N THR A 318 10.11 14.25 -16.05
CA THR A 318 10.85 13.00 -15.81
C THR A 318 10.81 12.69 -14.32
N TYR A 319 10.48 11.44 -13.99
CA TYR A 319 10.34 10.93 -12.63
C TYR A 319 10.95 9.53 -12.54
N THR A 320 11.04 8.99 -11.33
CA THR A 320 11.06 7.54 -11.15
C THR A 320 9.71 7.03 -10.69
N ALA A 321 9.38 5.79 -11.04
CA ALA A 321 8.11 5.17 -10.71
C ALA A 321 8.31 3.80 -10.08
N GLN A 322 7.50 3.50 -9.07
CA GLN A 322 7.36 2.16 -8.51
C GLN A 322 5.98 1.60 -8.88
N LEU A 323 5.96 0.39 -9.43
CA LEU A 323 4.74 -0.22 -10.02
C LEU A 323 4.17 -1.37 -9.17
N ARG A 324 4.88 -1.75 -8.10
CA ARG A 324 4.49 -2.78 -7.12
C ARG A 324 5.28 -2.61 -5.83
N ALA A 325 4.72 -3.08 -4.71
CA ALA A 325 5.28 -2.84 -3.37
C ALA A 325 6.73 -3.31 -3.18
N HIS A 326 7.14 -4.43 -3.80
CA HIS A 326 8.52 -4.94 -3.77
C HIS A 326 9.24 -4.79 -5.11
N GLY A 327 8.80 -3.84 -5.94
CA GLY A 327 9.43 -3.49 -7.21
C GLY A 327 10.55 -2.47 -7.04
N GLY A 328 11.53 -2.52 -7.92
CA GLY A 328 12.50 -1.43 -8.05
C GLY A 328 11.86 -0.19 -8.69
N GLU A 329 12.62 0.90 -8.67
CA GLU A 329 12.28 2.11 -9.42
C GLU A 329 12.54 1.94 -10.91
N THR A 330 11.73 2.62 -11.72
CA THR A 330 11.92 2.72 -13.17
C THR A 330 11.84 4.19 -13.57
N GLU A 331 12.78 4.67 -14.37
CA GLU A 331 12.70 6.00 -14.95
C GLU A 331 11.52 6.11 -15.93
N VAL A 332 10.73 7.18 -15.79
CA VAL A 332 9.54 7.43 -16.60
C VAL A 332 9.43 8.90 -17.00
N THR A 333 8.73 9.15 -18.11
CA THR A 333 8.11 10.45 -18.35
C THR A 333 6.64 10.34 -17.99
N ALA A 334 6.12 11.28 -17.21
CA ALA A 334 4.72 11.31 -16.81
C ALA A 334 4.10 12.69 -17.03
N GLU A 335 2.83 12.69 -17.43
CA GLU A 335 2.03 13.90 -17.65
C GLU A 335 0.59 13.65 -17.17
N LEU A 336 0.01 14.62 -16.46
CA LEU A 336 -1.39 14.61 -16.09
C LEU A 336 -2.22 15.28 -17.20
N VAL A 337 -3.11 14.52 -17.84
CA VAL A 337 -3.99 15.00 -18.91
C VAL A 337 -5.43 14.60 -18.58
N ASP A 338 -6.33 15.57 -18.42
CA ASP A 338 -7.76 15.34 -18.14
C ASP A 338 -8.01 14.37 -16.95
N ASP A 339 -7.30 14.59 -15.83
CA ASP A 339 -7.31 13.73 -14.63
C ASP A 339 -6.82 12.28 -14.83
N GLU A 340 -6.20 11.99 -15.97
CA GLU A 340 -5.52 10.74 -16.28
C GLU A 340 -4.00 10.95 -16.31
N LEU A 341 -3.28 10.11 -15.57
CA LEU A 341 -1.81 10.11 -15.60
C LEU A 341 -1.34 9.24 -16.76
N ARG A 342 -0.72 9.86 -17.76
CA ARG A 342 -0.08 9.17 -18.89
C ARG A 342 1.40 9.00 -18.60
N VAL A 343 1.89 7.78 -18.74
CA VAL A 343 3.28 7.44 -18.41
C VAL A 343 3.92 6.66 -19.53
N SER A 344 5.12 7.07 -19.94
CA SER A 344 5.98 6.33 -20.86
C SER A 344 7.26 5.89 -20.16
N PHE A 345 7.69 4.67 -20.48
CA PHE A 345 8.91 4.09 -19.92
C PHE A 345 10.10 4.34 -20.85
N THR A 346 11.25 4.72 -20.29
CA THR A 346 12.50 4.86 -21.05
C THR A 346 12.95 3.50 -21.61
N GLU A 347 12.76 2.43 -20.83
CA GLU A 347 13.00 1.04 -21.22
C GLU A 347 11.75 0.19 -20.98
N PRO A 348 11.47 -0.86 -21.78
CA PRO A 348 10.30 -1.69 -21.57
C PRO A 348 10.28 -2.35 -20.18
N VAL A 349 9.15 -2.24 -19.48
CA VAL A 349 8.98 -2.80 -18.13
C VAL A 349 8.13 -4.05 -18.18
N ARG A 350 8.59 -5.11 -17.54
CA ARG A 350 7.90 -6.40 -17.52
C ARG A 350 6.88 -6.52 -16.40
N GLY A 351 5.69 -7.03 -16.73
CA GLY A 351 4.71 -7.51 -15.76
C GLY A 351 4.00 -6.37 -15.02
N VAL A 352 3.64 -5.32 -15.74
CA VAL A 352 2.79 -4.23 -15.26
C VAL A 352 1.33 -4.67 -15.36
N ALA A 353 0.61 -4.71 -14.24
CA ALA A 353 -0.74 -5.25 -14.16
C ALA A 353 -1.76 -4.13 -13.88
N PRO A 354 -2.84 -4.01 -14.69
CA PRO A 354 -3.98 -3.15 -14.35
C PRO A 354 -4.56 -3.47 -12.97
N GLY A 355 -4.99 -2.42 -12.25
CA GLY A 355 -5.43 -2.48 -10.84
C GLY A 355 -4.33 -2.26 -9.81
N GLN A 356 -3.06 -2.48 -10.16
CA GLN A 356 -1.94 -2.07 -9.30
C GLN A 356 -1.82 -0.54 -9.31
N ALA A 357 -1.11 -0.01 -8.31
CA ALA A 357 -0.79 1.41 -8.29
C ALA A 357 0.59 1.67 -8.88
N ILE A 358 0.68 2.76 -9.63
CA ILE A 358 1.92 3.47 -9.91
C ILE A 358 2.11 4.56 -8.87
N VAL A 359 3.31 4.67 -8.30
CA VAL A 359 3.71 5.78 -7.42
C VAL A 359 4.87 6.50 -8.09
N LEU A 360 4.74 7.81 -8.27
CA LEU A 360 5.75 8.67 -8.85
C LEU A 360 6.64 9.29 -7.76
N TYR A 361 7.93 9.39 -8.07
CA TYR A 361 8.95 9.90 -7.18
C TYR A 361 9.81 10.95 -7.89
N ASP A 362 10.23 11.97 -7.12
CA ASP A 362 11.23 12.96 -7.49
C ASP A 362 12.35 12.91 -6.44
N GLY A 363 13.43 12.20 -6.76
CA GLY A 363 14.42 11.79 -5.76
C GLY A 363 13.78 10.94 -4.66
N THR A 364 13.80 11.42 -3.42
CA THR A 364 13.13 10.73 -2.30
C THR A 364 11.68 11.16 -2.10
N ARG A 365 11.24 12.27 -2.72
CA ARG A 365 9.89 12.82 -2.57
C ARG A 365 8.90 11.93 -3.30
N VAL A 366 7.81 11.55 -2.64
CA VAL A 366 6.65 10.92 -3.26
C VAL A 366 5.80 12.03 -3.86
N VAL A 367 5.68 12.04 -5.19
CA VAL A 367 4.84 13.03 -5.89
C VAL A 367 3.36 12.67 -5.72
N GLY A 368 3.04 11.39 -5.88
CA GLY A 368 1.67 10.89 -5.80
C GLY A 368 1.53 9.49 -6.37
N SER A 369 0.29 9.02 -6.43
CA SER A 369 -0.05 7.71 -6.96
C SER A 369 -1.30 7.74 -7.84
N ALA A 370 -1.44 6.72 -8.68
CA ALA A 370 -2.64 6.48 -9.48
C ALA A 370 -2.83 4.98 -9.69
N THR A 371 -4.06 4.56 -9.99
CA THR A 371 -4.39 3.16 -10.32
C THR A 371 -4.15 2.91 -11.80
N ILE A 372 -3.30 1.95 -12.13
CA ILE A 372 -3.00 1.58 -13.52
C ILE A 372 -4.28 1.05 -14.18
N ALA A 373 -4.73 1.71 -15.23
CA ALA A 373 -5.96 1.38 -15.95
C ALA A 373 -5.65 0.57 -17.21
N THR A 374 -4.69 1.02 -18.01
CA THR A 374 -4.31 0.34 -19.26
C THR A 374 -2.80 0.34 -19.45
N THR A 375 -2.31 -0.62 -20.24
CA THR A 375 -0.88 -0.76 -20.59
C THR A 375 -0.73 -0.92 -22.09
N ALA A 376 0.25 -0.24 -22.68
CA ALA A 376 0.68 -0.44 -24.06
C ALA A 376 1.88 -1.40 -24.09
N ARG A 377 1.70 -2.59 -24.67
CA ARG A 377 2.76 -3.58 -24.81
C ARG A 377 3.79 -3.14 -25.85
N ALA A 378 5.05 -3.50 -25.64
CA ALA A 378 6.04 -3.47 -26.70
C ALA A 378 5.54 -4.36 -27.86
N THR A 379 5.45 -3.81 -29.07
CA THR A 379 5.24 -4.66 -30.25
C THR A 379 6.39 -5.65 -30.32
N ALA A 380 6.09 -6.94 -30.27
CA ALA A 380 7.08 -7.98 -30.49
C ALA A 380 7.76 -7.69 -31.84
N VAL A 381 9.07 -7.47 -31.83
CA VAL A 381 9.85 -7.46 -33.07
C VAL A 381 9.74 -8.88 -33.62
N ALA A 382 9.11 -9.00 -34.79
CA ALA A 382 8.81 -10.26 -35.47
C ALA A 382 10.06 -11.11 -35.72
#